data_AF-A0A285ZP27-F1
#
_entry.id   AF-A0A285ZP27-F1
#
_cell.length_a   1.000
_cell.length_b   1.000
_cell.length_c   1.000
_cell.angle_alpha   90.00
_cell.angle_beta   90.00
_cell.angle_gamma   90.00
#
_symmetry.space_group_name_H-M   'P 1'
#
loop_
_entity.id
_entity.type
_entity.pdbx_description
1 polymer ?
#
loop_
_entity_poly.entity_id
_entity_poly.type
_entity_poly.pdbx_seq_one_letter_code
_entity_poly.pdbx_strand_id
1 'polypeptide(L)'
;MLNLPNALTCANLFSGCIGIVFCFNGDLKSAAYFVILSGIFDFFDGMAARALKIKNSIGKDLDSLADVVSFGFLPGAIMFHLFKASDAPHQYLPYFAFIITLFSALRLAKFNNDTRQTVDFIGLNTPMNTLFIVSLPYVADYHPQVIGNWIVLAAISVVCSYLLISEIKIFSLKFSNFRWSENKIKFVFMILSIALFAWQQFVAIPIILLLYIGLSFVYFRNN
;
A
#
# COMPACT_ATOMS: atom_id res chain seq x y z
N MET A 1 -25.74 -0.88 12.28
CA MET A 1 -25.02 -1.54 11.18
C MET A 1 -24.41 -0.52 10.22
N LEU A 2 -25.19 0.43 9.69
CA LEU A 2 -24.64 1.58 8.97
C LEU A 2 -24.36 2.71 9.98
N ASN A 3 -23.08 3.02 10.19
CA ASN A 3 -22.62 4.18 10.93
C ASN A 3 -21.57 4.89 10.07
N LEU A 4 -21.20 6.11 10.44
CA LEU A 4 -20.27 6.92 9.63
C LEU A 4 -18.94 6.20 9.33
N PRO A 5 -18.25 5.55 10.29
CA PRO A 5 -17.05 4.77 9.99
C PRO A 5 -17.30 3.68 8.94
N ASN A 6 -18.30 2.83 9.12
CA ASN A 6 -18.59 1.74 8.19
C ASN A 6 -18.99 2.28 6.79
N ALA A 7 -19.65 3.44 6.71
CA ALA A 7 -19.97 4.07 5.44
C ALA A 7 -18.70 4.56 4.71
N LEU A 8 -17.71 5.09 5.45
CA LEU A 8 -16.42 5.48 4.91
C LEU A 8 -15.61 4.26 4.46
N THR A 9 -15.62 3.16 5.22
CA THR A 9 -15.03 1.88 4.79
C THR A 9 -15.68 1.34 3.52
N CYS A 10 -17.01 1.43 3.40
CA CYS A 10 -17.70 1.10 2.14
C CYS A 10 -17.29 2.03 0.99
N ALA A 11 -17.01 3.31 1.24
CA ALA A 11 -16.51 4.24 0.24
C ALA A 11 -15.07 3.91 -0.20
N ASN A 12 -14.21 3.45 0.72
CA ASN A 12 -12.90 2.85 0.41
C ASN A 12 -13.08 1.68 -0.57
N LEU A 13 -13.89 0.69 -0.19
CA LEU A 13 -14.17 -0.49 -1.02
C LEU A 13 -14.73 -0.11 -2.40
N PHE A 14 -15.71 0.79 -2.44
CA PHE A 14 -16.34 1.24 -3.68
C PHE A 14 -15.33 1.95 -4.60
N SER A 15 -14.45 2.78 -4.04
CA SER A 15 -13.37 3.42 -4.80
C SER A 15 -12.39 2.40 -5.37
N GLY A 16 -12.04 1.37 -4.60
CA GLY A 16 -11.22 0.25 -5.05
C GLY A 16 -11.84 -0.49 -6.24
N CYS A 17 -13.16 -0.76 -6.18
CA CYS A 17 -13.91 -1.35 -7.29
C CYS A 17 -13.85 -0.48 -8.56
N ILE A 18 -14.01 0.84 -8.44
CA ILE A 18 -13.88 1.73 -9.60
C ILE A 18 -12.45 1.68 -10.17
N GLY A 19 -11.43 1.73 -9.32
CA GLY A 19 -10.04 1.60 -9.74
C GLY A 19 -9.76 0.30 -10.51
N ILE A 20 -10.37 -0.81 -10.10
CA ILE A 20 -10.28 -2.10 -10.80
C ILE A 20 -10.92 -2.01 -12.19
N VAL A 21 -12.06 -1.33 -12.35
CA VAL A 21 -12.68 -1.12 -13.67
C VAL A 21 -11.76 -0.30 -14.58
N PHE A 22 -11.13 0.76 -14.07
CA PHE A 22 -10.11 1.51 -14.83
C PHE A 22 -8.94 0.62 -15.24
N CYS A 23 -8.45 -0.22 -14.32
CA CYS A 23 -7.40 -1.19 -14.61
C CYS A 23 -7.80 -2.15 -15.74
N PHE A 24 -9.01 -2.73 -15.70
CA PHE A 24 -9.51 -3.64 -16.73
C PHE A 24 -9.68 -2.97 -18.10
N ASN A 25 -9.99 -1.67 -18.12
CA ASN A 25 -10.03 -0.86 -19.34
C ASN A 25 -8.63 -0.46 -19.84
N GLY A 26 -7.56 -0.85 -19.14
CA GLY A 26 -6.17 -0.57 -19.50
C GLY A 26 -5.64 0.78 -18.99
N ASP A 27 -6.45 1.57 -18.28
CA ASP A 27 -6.04 2.85 -17.72
C ASP A 27 -5.47 2.68 -16.30
N LEU A 28 -4.23 2.17 -16.26
CA LEU A 28 -3.52 1.87 -15.01
C LEU A 28 -3.17 3.13 -14.21
N LYS A 29 -2.93 4.26 -14.90
CA LYS A 29 -2.57 5.53 -14.25
C LYS A 29 -3.79 6.12 -13.54
N SER A 30 -4.95 6.14 -14.17
CA SER A 30 -6.18 6.58 -13.49
C SER A 30 -6.56 5.70 -12.31
N ALA A 31 -6.33 4.38 -12.41
CA ALA A 31 -6.56 3.45 -11.31
C ALA A 31 -5.76 3.81 -10.03
N ALA A 32 -4.57 4.40 -10.17
CA ALA A 32 -3.77 4.86 -9.04
C ALA A 32 -4.46 5.97 -8.23
N TYR A 33 -5.17 6.90 -8.88
CA TYR A 33 -5.92 7.95 -8.17
C TYR A 33 -7.07 7.37 -7.34
N PHE A 34 -7.69 6.27 -7.78
CA PHE A 34 -8.70 5.57 -6.99
C PHE A 34 -8.11 4.84 -5.78
N VAL A 35 -6.87 4.34 -5.86
CA VAL A 35 -6.13 3.89 -4.67
C VAL A 35 -5.91 5.03 -3.68
N ILE A 36 -5.53 6.22 -4.16
CA ILE A 36 -5.38 7.40 -3.28
C ILE A 36 -6.72 7.74 -2.62
N LEU A 37 -7.81 7.73 -3.39
CA LEU A 37 -9.15 8.00 -2.87
C LEU A 37 -9.57 6.94 -1.83
N SER A 38 -9.32 5.66 -2.08
CA SER A 38 -9.49 4.58 -1.11
C SER A 38 -8.71 4.85 0.19
N GLY A 39 -7.45 5.25 0.08
CA GLY A 39 -6.61 5.61 1.24
C GLY A 39 -7.12 6.82 2.02
N ILE A 40 -7.73 7.79 1.35
CA ILE A 40 -8.38 8.93 2.00
C ILE A 40 -9.58 8.45 2.82
N PHE A 41 -10.43 7.61 2.26
CA PHE A 41 -11.60 7.08 2.97
C PHE A 41 -11.22 6.18 4.15
N ASP A 42 -10.25 5.28 3.97
CA ASP A 42 -9.65 4.45 5.02
C ASP A 42 -9.12 5.31 6.19
N PHE A 43 -8.35 6.35 5.87
CA PHE A 43 -7.83 7.25 6.90
C PHE A 43 -8.95 7.92 7.70
N PHE A 44 -9.99 8.41 7.01
CA PHE A 44 -11.13 9.07 7.66
C PHE A 44 -12.03 8.10 8.43
N ASP A 45 -12.18 6.85 7.99
CA ASP A 45 -12.97 5.87 8.74
C ASP A 45 -12.31 5.57 10.10
N GLY A 46 -10.99 5.44 10.12
CA GLY A 46 -10.24 5.15 11.32
C GLY A 46 -10.28 6.34 12.27
N MET A 47 -10.22 7.56 11.73
CA MET A 47 -10.42 8.79 12.50
C MET A 47 -11.82 8.88 13.10
N ALA A 48 -12.86 8.64 12.29
CA ALA A 48 -14.25 8.69 12.71
C ALA A 48 -14.56 7.64 13.80
N ALA A 49 -14.06 6.41 13.64
CA ALA A 49 -14.21 5.34 14.63
C ALA A 49 -13.61 5.72 15.98
N ARG A 50 -12.42 6.34 15.97
CA ARG A 50 -11.76 6.85 17.19
C ARG A 50 -12.51 8.01 17.82
N ALA A 51 -12.94 8.99 17.02
CA ALA A 51 -13.64 10.18 17.50
C ALA A 51 -15.01 9.84 18.12
N LEU A 52 -15.75 8.94 17.47
CA LEU A 52 -17.08 8.51 17.91
C LEU A 52 -17.02 7.38 18.96
N LYS A 53 -15.82 6.90 19.33
CA LYS A 53 -15.59 5.76 20.23
C LYS A 53 -16.35 4.49 19.80
N ILE A 54 -16.54 4.31 18.50
CA ILE A 54 -17.22 3.13 17.94
C ILE A 54 -16.16 2.07 17.68
N LYS A 55 -16.19 0.98 18.44
CA LYS A 55 -15.39 -0.22 18.21
C LYS A 55 -16.30 -1.43 18.20
N ASN A 56 -16.48 -2.04 17.04
CA ASN A 56 -17.23 -3.29 16.92
C ASN A 56 -16.47 -4.23 15.97
N SER A 57 -16.68 -5.54 16.13
CA SER A 57 -16.03 -6.58 15.32
C SER A 57 -16.36 -6.44 13.85
N ILE A 58 -17.63 -6.15 13.53
CA ILE A 58 -18.11 -5.98 12.16
C ILE A 58 -17.31 -4.91 11.39
N GLY A 59 -17.04 -3.77 12.01
CA GLY A 59 -16.29 -2.67 11.39
C GLY A 59 -14.83 -3.05 11.14
N LYS A 60 -14.19 -3.75 12.08
CA LYS A 60 -12.82 -4.28 11.92
C LYS A 60 -12.76 -5.31 10.77
N ASP A 61 -13.74 -6.20 10.68
CA ASP A 61 -13.78 -7.21 9.64
C ASP A 61 -14.08 -6.58 8.27
N LEU A 62 -15.00 -5.61 8.22
CA LEU A 62 -15.35 -4.86 7.01
C LEU A 62 -14.15 -4.07 6.48
N ASP A 63 -13.39 -3.43 7.37
CA ASP A 63 -12.14 -2.71 7.07
C ASP A 63 -11.12 -3.62 6.38
N SER A 64 -10.83 -4.78 6.98
CA SER A 64 -9.92 -5.75 6.38
C SER A 64 -10.42 -6.31 5.04
N LEU A 65 -11.72 -6.51 4.88
CA LEU A 65 -12.31 -6.96 3.60
C LEU A 65 -12.22 -5.88 2.52
N ALA A 66 -12.47 -4.61 2.88
CA ALA A 66 -12.32 -3.46 1.98
C ALA A 66 -10.86 -3.31 1.53
N ASP A 67 -9.91 -3.42 2.47
CA ASP A 67 -8.49 -3.32 2.21
C ASP A 67 -7.94 -4.43 1.32
N VAL A 68 -8.48 -5.65 1.42
CA VAL A 68 -8.11 -6.72 0.47
C VAL A 68 -8.46 -6.31 -0.95
N VAL A 69 -9.56 -5.62 -1.19
CA VAL A 69 -9.96 -5.17 -2.54
C VAL A 69 -9.10 -3.97 -2.98
N SER A 70 -9.09 -2.90 -2.19
CA SER A 70 -8.45 -1.63 -2.56
C SER A 70 -6.92 -1.68 -2.52
N PHE A 71 -6.35 -2.38 -1.53
CA PHE A 71 -4.90 -2.42 -1.27
C PHE A 71 -4.26 -3.80 -1.51
N GLY A 72 -5.06 -4.82 -1.86
CA GLY A 72 -4.57 -6.16 -2.22
C GLY A 72 -4.84 -6.54 -3.67
N PHE A 73 -6.11 -6.49 -4.09
CA PHE A 73 -6.55 -6.98 -5.39
C PHE A 73 -6.29 -5.96 -6.50
N LEU A 74 -6.63 -4.69 -6.30
CA LEU A 74 -6.33 -3.63 -7.25
C LEU A 74 -4.83 -3.54 -7.63
N PRO A 75 -3.86 -3.49 -6.69
CA PRO A 75 -2.45 -3.52 -7.09
C PRO A 75 -2.04 -4.84 -7.76
N GLY A 76 -2.63 -5.97 -7.36
CA GLY A 76 -2.43 -7.26 -8.05
C GLY A 76 -2.91 -7.23 -9.51
N ALA A 77 -4.06 -6.62 -9.76
CA ALA A 77 -4.62 -6.43 -11.11
C ALA A 77 -3.76 -5.47 -11.95
N ILE A 78 -3.24 -4.39 -11.37
CA ILE A 78 -2.31 -3.49 -12.06
C ILE A 78 -1.02 -4.24 -12.44
N MET A 79 -0.43 -4.99 -11.51
CA MET A 79 0.75 -5.81 -11.78
C MET A 79 0.47 -6.88 -12.86
N PHE A 80 -0.71 -7.50 -12.85
CA PHE A 80 -1.15 -8.43 -13.90
C PHE A 80 -1.14 -7.76 -15.29
N HIS A 81 -1.65 -6.54 -15.39
CA HIS A 81 -1.62 -5.78 -16.65
C HIS A 81 -0.19 -5.43 -17.09
N LEU A 82 0.69 -5.09 -16.14
CA LEU A 82 2.11 -4.84 -16.46
C LEU A 82 2.79 -6.10 -17.01
N PHE A 83 2.54 -7.28 -16.41
CA PHE A 83 3.04 -8.54 -16.95
C PHE A 83 2.46 -8.87 -18.33
N LYS A 84 1.19 -8.56 -18.59
CA LYS A 84 0.61 -8.76 -19.93
C LYS A 84 1.25 -7.87 -21.00
N ALA A 85 1.75 -6.71 -20.60
CA ALA A 85 2.42 -5.76 -21.48
C ALA A 85 3.94 -5.99 -21.57
N SER A 86 4.50 -6.90 -20.76
CA SER A 86 5.94 -7.18 -20.71
C SER A 86 6.37 -8.22 -21.76
N ASP A 87 7.66 -8.49 -21.84
CA ASP A 87 8.28 -9.56 -22.66
C ASP A 87 8.05 -10.98 -22.08
N ALA A 88 6.92 -11.21 -21.40
CA ALA A 88 6.63 -12.46 -20.73
C ALA A 88 6.54 -13.63 -21.74
N PRO A 89 7.24 -14.76 -21.49
CA PRO A 89 7.32 -15.87 -22.46
C PRO A 89 6.03 -16.69 -22.56
N HIS A 90 5.14 -16.61 -21.58
CA HIS A 90 3.97 -17.47 -21.45
C HIS A 90 2.72 -16.69 -21.04
N GLN A 91 1.59 -16.96 -21.69
CA GLN A 91 0.30 -16.32 -21.43
C GLN A 91 -0.25 -16.49 -20.00
N TYR A 92 0.22 -17.50 -19.28
CA TYR A 92 -0.20 -17.78 -17.90
C TYR A 92 0.70 -17.12 -16.85
N LEU A 93 1.88 -16.61 -17.23
CA LEU A 93 2.79 -15.95 -16.29
C LEU A 93 2.17 -14.70 -15.62
N PRO A 94 1.39 -13.84 -16.30
CA PRO A 94 0.80 -12.68 -15.67
C PRO A 94 -0.06 -12.97 -14.43
N TYR A 95 -0.70 -14.14 -14.33
CA TYR A 95 -1.47 -14.54 -13.15
C TYR A 95 -0.61 -14.64 -11.87
N PHE A 96 0.71 -14.78 -12.02
CA PHE A 96 1.64 -14.72 -10.89
C PHE A 96 1.55 -13.40 -10.13
N ALA A 97 1.16 -12.29 -10.77
CA ALA A 97 0.96 -11.00 -10.10
C ALA A 97 0.04 -11.06 -8.87
N PHE A 98 -0.94 -11.98 -8.86
CA PHE A 98 -1.90 -12.10 -7.76
C PHE A 98 -1.29 -12.66 -6.46
N ILE A 99 -0.01 -13.08 -6.45
CA ILE A 99 0.69 -13.32 -5.18
C ILE A 99 0.66 -12.08 -4.27
N ILE A 100 0.68 -10.87 -4.85
CA ILE A 100 0.56 -9.62 -4.10
C ILE A 100 -0.76 -9.59 -3.33
N THR A 101 -1.86 -9.97 -3.99
CA THR A 101 -3.20 -10.03 -3.37
C THR A 101 -3.25 -11.07 -2.24
N LEU A 102 -2.70 -12.27 -2.48
CA LEU A 102 -2.67 -13.34 -1.49
C LEU A 102 -1.89 -12.91 -0.24
N PHE A 103 -0.71 -12.30 -0.42
CA PHE A 103 0.12 -11.87 0.70
C PHE A 103 -0.43 -10.61 1.39
N SER A 104 -1.14 -9.73 0.69
CA SER A 104 -1.89 -8.63 1.33
C SER A 104 -2.98 -9.16 2.25
N ALA A 105 -3.74 -10.17 1.81
CA ALA A 105 -4.75 -10.82 2.66
C ALA A 105 -4.12 -11.52 3.89
N LEU A 106 -3.02 -12.26 3.69
CA LEU A 106 -2.27 -12.88 4.78
C LEU A 106 -1.72 -11.85 5.76
N ARG A 107 -1.25 -10.71 5.26
CA ARG A 107 -0.76 -9.60 6.09
C ARG A 107 -1.88 -9.03 6.96
N LEU A 108 -3.04 -8.73 6.38
CA LEU A 108 -4.19 -8.21 7.14
C LEU A 108 -4.66 -9.22 8.20
N ALA A 109 -4.72 -10.50 7.86
CA ALA A 109 -5.03 -11.57 8.81
C ALA A 109 -4.00 -11.64 9.95
N LYS A 110 -2.69 -11.60 9.63
CA LYS A 110 -1.62 -11.54 10.64
C LYS A 110 -1.72 -10.29 11.52
N PHE A 111 -1.93 -9.11 10.92
CA PHE A 111 -2.05 -7.85 11.65
C PHE A 111 -3.17 -7.88 12.69
N ASN A 112 -4.31 -8.48 12.33
CA ASN A 112 -5.47 -8.56 13.20
C ASN A 112 -5.34 -9.53 14.38
N ASN A 113 -4.39 -10.47 14.31
CA ASN A 113 -4.22 -11.57 15.27
C ASN A 113 -2.87 -11.56 16.00
N ASP A 114 -1.89 -10.77 15.56
CA ASP A 114 -0.57 -10.69 16.19
C ASP A 114 -0.55 -9.64 17.31
N THR A 115 -0.47 -10.09 18.57
CA THR A 115 -0.46 -9.22 19.76
C THR A 115 0.80 -8.36 19.88
N ARG A 116 1.84 -8.62 19.08
CA ARG A 116 3.07 -7.80 19.03
C ARG A 116 2.87 -6.51 18.23
N GLN A 117 1.82 -6.42 17.40
CA GLN A 117 1.49 -5.21 16.64
C GLN A 117 0.95 -4.15 17.62
N THR A 118 1.74 -3.10 17.85
CA THR A 118 1.41 -2.05 18.82
C THR A 118 1.30 -0.70 18.12
N VAL A 119 2.19 0.25 18.44
CA VAL A 119 2.25 1.55 17.76
C VAL A 119 2.91 1.39 16.40
N ASP A 120 4.00 0.62 16.36
CA ASP A 120 4.77 0.30 15.16
C ASP A 120 4.34 -1.02 14.53
N PHE A 121 4.71 -1.20 13.27
CA PHE A 121 4.33 -2.36 12.47
C PHE A 121 5.44 -3.40 12.43
N ILE A 122 5.06 -4.68 12.40
CA ILE A 122 5.94 -5.79 12.00
C ILE A 122 5.50 -6.24 10.61
N GLY A 123 6.37 -6.05 9.62
CA GLY A 123 6.08 -6.19 8.20
C GLY A 123 5.53 -4.92 7.57
N LEU A 124 5.78 -4.73 6.27
CA LEU A 124 5.29 -3.57 5.51
C LEU A 124 3.75 -3.56 5.53
N ASN A 125 3.16 -2.37 5.67
CA ASN A 125 1.70 -2.24 5.62
C ASN A 125 1.19 -2.33 4.17
N THR A 126 -0.07 -2.74 4.01
CA THR A 126 -0.70 -2.89 2.70
C THR A 126 -0.74 -1.58 1.91
N PRO A 127 -1.09 -0.40 2.48
CA PRO A 127 -1.13 0.84 1.70
C PRO A 127 0.22 1.24 1.10
N MET A 128 1.33 1.12 1.83
CA MET A 128 2.66 1.47 1.28
C MET A 128 3.08 0.51 0.17
N ASN A 129 2.76 -0.78 0.32
CA ASN A 129 2.98 -1.75 -0.76
C ASN A 129 2.12 -1.43 -1.99
N THR A 130 0.85 -1.05 -1.80
CA THR A 130 -0.03 -0.65 -2.90
C THR A 130 0.50 0.60 -3.61
N LEU A 131 0.88 1.64 -2.86
CA LEU A 131 1.43 2.88 -3.41
C LEU A 131 2.63 2.60 -4.32
N PHE A 132 3.52 1.71 -3.89
CA PHE A 132 4.64 1.28 -4.70
C PHE A 132 4.19 0.62 -6.01
N ILE A 133 3.27 -0.34 -5.96
CA ILE A 133 2.82 -1.05 -7.17
C ILE A 133 2.10 -0.11 -8.14
N VAL A 134 1.23 0.77 -7.66
CA VAL A 134 0.48 1.71 -8.53
C VAL A 134 1.35 2.84 -9.08
N SER A 135 2.57 3.00 -8.57
CA SER A 135 3.55 3.91 -9.17
C SER A 135 4.22 3.33 -10.42
N LEU A 136 4.28 2.00 -10.56
CA LEU A 136 5.02 1.33 -11.63
C LEU A 136 4.55 1.70 -13.05
N PRO A 137 3.23 1.87 -13.33
CA PRO A 137 2.80 2.39 -14.63
C PRO A 137 3.37 3.77 -14.97
N TYR A 138 3.62 4.63 -13.98
CA TYR A 138 4.27 5.93 -14.20
C TYR A 138 5.78 5.77 -14.40
N VAL A 139 6.41 4.85 -13.66
CA VAL A 139 7.83 4.52 -13.86
C VAL A 139 8.06 3.95 -15.27
N ALA A 140 7.10 3.19 -15.81
CA ALA A 140 7.16 2.62 -17.15
C ALA A 140 7.26 3.68 -18.26
N ASP A 141 6.69 4.88 -18.06
CA ASP A 141 6.79 5.98 -19.02
C ASP A 141 8.25 6.45 -19.22
N TYR A 142 9.09 6.33 -18.18
CA TYR A 142 10.50 6.78 -18.19
C TYR A 142 11.50 5.63 -18.33
N HIS A 143 11.13 4.44 -17.85
CA HIS A 143 11.98 3.25 -17.85
C HIS A 143 11.23 2.02 -18.40
N PRO A 144 10.75 2.07 -19.65
CA PRO A 144 9.93 1.01 -20.24
C PRO A 144 10.66 -0.33 -20.33
N GLN A 145 11.98 -0.31 -20.54
CA GLN A 145 12.81 -1.53 -20.55
C GLN A 145 12.90 -2.21 -19.18
N VAL A 146 12.70 -1.47 -18.08
CA VAL A 146 12.74 -2.02 -16.72
C VAL A 146 11.38 -2.63 -16.38
N ILE A 147 10.30 -1.88 -16.58
CA ILE A 147 8.95 -2.34 -16.25
C ILE A 147 8.39 -3.31 -17.31
N GLY A 148 8.93 -3.29 -18.53
CA GLY A 148 8.63 -4.24 -19.60
C GLY A 148 9.40 -5.55 -19.52
N ASN A 149 10.28 -5.74 -18.53
CA ASN A 149 11.01 -6.97 -18.29
C ASN A 149 10.26 -7.84 -17.26
N TRP A 150 9.79 -9.01 -17.68
CA TRP A 150 8.98 -9.89 -16.84
C TRP A 150 9.75 -10.41 -15.60
N ILE A 151 11.07 -10.58 -15.70
CA ILE A 151 11.92 -11.03 -14.58
C ILE A 151 11.94 -9.95 -13.49
N VAL A 152 12.03 -8.69 -13.90
CA VAL A 152 11.97 -7.54 -12.98
C VAL A 152 10.61 -7.49 -12.29
N LEU A 153 9.51 -7.63 -13.04
CA LEU A 153 8.15 -7.66 -12.47
C LEU A 153 7.93 -8.83 -11.50
N ALA A 154 8.49 -10.01 -11.81
CA ALA A 154 8.43 -11.19 -10.96
C ALA A 154 9.24 -10.98 -9.67
N ALA A 155 10.46 -10.44 -9.78
CA ALA A 155 11.28 -10.09 -8.62
C ALA A 155 10.57 -9.06 -7.73
N ILE A 156 9.98 -8.02 -8.33
CA ILE A 156 9.18 -7.03 -7.61
C ILE A 156 8.01 -7.69 -6.87
N SER A 157 7.24 -8.54 -7.55
CA SER A 157 6.08 -9.21 -6.96
C SER A 157 6.47 -10.10 -5.78
N VAL A 158 7.58 -10.83 -5.88
CA VAL A 158 8.12 -11.66 -4.78
C VAL A 158 8.59 -10.80 -3.62
N VAL A 159 9.39 -9.76 -3.88
CA VAL A 159 9.93 -8.87 -2.84
C VAL A 159 8.80 -8.14 -2.11
N CYS A 160 7.85 -7.54 -2.84
CA CYS A 160 6.68 -6.88 -2.26
C CYS A 160 5.84 -7.84 -1.41
N SER A 161 5.58 -9.04 -1.91
CA SER A 161 4.84 -10.07 -1.16
C SER A 161 5.57 -10.49 0.11
N TYR A 162 6.89 -10.69 0.03
CA TYR A 162 7.70 -11.00 1.20
C TYR A 162 7.70 -9.87 2.23
N LEU A 163 7.87 -8.61 1.80
CA LEU A 163 7.91 -7.45 2.69
C LEU A 163 6.62 -7.33 3.52
N LEU A 164 5.46 -7.63 2.93
CA LEU A 164 4.18 -7.62 3.63
C LEU A 164 4.18 -8.54 4.86
N ILE A 165 4.73 -9.76 4.77
CA ILE A 165 4.70 -10.74 5.87
C ILE A 165 6.02 -10.88 6.63
N SER A 166 7.03 -10.08 6.29
CA SER A 166 8.36 -10.11 6.90
C SER A 166 8.33 -9.70 8.37
N GLU A 167 9.36 -10.10 9.12
CA GLU A 167 9.54 -9.66 10.52
C GLU A 167 10.30 -8.33 10.65
N ILE A 168 10.41 -7.56 9.55
CA ILE A 168 11.06 -6.25 9.56
C ILE A 168 10.17 -5.29 10.37
N LYS A 169 10.75 -4.63 11.37
CA LYS A 169 10.05 -3.58 12.12
C LYS A 169 10.01 -2.29 11.30
N ILE A 170 8.82 -1.72 11.17
CA ILE A 170 8.54 -0.51 10.40
C ILE A 170 7.89 0.51 11.33
N PHE A 171 8.48 1.71 11.45
CA PHE A 171 7.95 2.73 12.35
C PHE A 171 6.63 3.27 11.85
N SER A 172 5.73 3.61 12.75
CA SER A 172 4.45 4.19 12.38
C SER A 172 4.54 5.69 12.11
N LEU A 173 3.85 6.14 11.05
CA LEU A 173 3.71 7.56 10.72
C LEU A 173 2.77 8.32 11.66
N LYS A 174 2.18 7.64 12.66
CA LYS A 174 1.38 8.29 13.70
C LYS A 174 2.29 9.04 14.68
N PHE A 175 1.92 10.28 14.99
CA PHE A 175 2.58 11.10 16.00
C PHE A 175 1.81 10.96 17.33
N SER A 176 2.52 10.59 18.40
CA SER A 176 2.00 10.63 19.78
C SER A 176 2.10 12.04 20.37
N ASN A 177 3.11 12.81 19.93
CA ASN A 177 3.31 14.21 20.22
C ASN A 177 4.06 14.87 19.05
N PHE A 178 4.05 16.21 19.00
CA PHE A 178 4.73 16.97 17.95
C PHE A 178 6.12 17.46 18.38
N ARG A 179 6.75 16.83 19.38
CA ARG A 179 8.10 17.21 19.80
C ARG A 179 9.13 16.71 18.80
N TRP A 180 9.97 17.63 18.32
CA TRP A 180 11.00 17.33 17.32
C TRP A 180 12.02 16.28 17.80
N SER A 181 12.50 16.39 19.04
CA SER A 181 13.51 15.48 19.60
C SER A 181 13.07 14.02 19.59
N GLU A 182 11.77 13.76 19.80
CA GLU A 182 11.19 12.43 19.89
C GLU A 182 10.76 11.87 18.52
N ASN A 183 10.55 12.73 17.51
CA ASN A 183 10.00 12.34 16.21
C ASN A 183 10.88 12.75 15.02
N LYS A 184 12.16 13.06 15.25
CA LYS A 184 13.10 13.57 14.24
C LYS A 184 13.09 12.73 12.96
N ILE A 185 13.16 11.40 13.06
CA ILE A 185 13.18 10.50 11.91
C ILE A 185 11.87 10.58 11.12
N LYS A 186 10.72 10.66 11.80
CA LYS A 186 9.40 10.80 11.15
C LYS A 186 9.28 12.13 10.40
N PHE A 187 9.74 13.23 11.00
CA PHE A 187 9.76 14.54 10.35
C PHE A 187 10.69 14.56 9.14
N VAL A 188 11.90 14.03 9.26
CA VAL A 188 12.86 13.92 8.14
C VAL A 188 12.26 13.10 7.01
N PHE A 189 11.68 11.93 7.31
CA PHE A 189 10.99 11.11 6.32
C PHE A 189 9.87 11.88 5.61
N MET A 190 9.02 12.57 6.35
CA MET A 190 7.89 13.33 5.80
C MET A 190 8.35 14.47 4.88
N ILE A 191 9.33 15.27 5.32
CA ILE A 191 9.88 16.38 4.52
C ILE A 191 10.51 15.86 3.22
N LEU A 192 11.34 14.81 3.30
CA LEU A 192 11.97 14.22 2.13
C LEU A 192 10.93 13.61 1.18
N SER A 193 9.91 12.93 1.71
CA SER A 193 8.85 12.34 0.91
C SER A 193 8.04 13.40 0.16
N ILE A 194 7.69 14.50 0.84
CA ILE A 194 6.98 15.64 0.22
C ILE A 194 7.86 16.29 -0.85
N ALA A 195 9.14 16.53 -0.58
CA ALA A 195 10.06 17.12 -1.55
C ALA A 195 10.23 16.24 -2.80
N LEU A 196 10.41 14.92 -2.61
CA LEU A 196 10.52 13.96 -3.71
C LEU A 196 9.23 13.86 -4.51
N PHE A 197 8.08 13.79 -3.84
CA PHE A 197 6.77 13.72 -4.51
C PHE A 197 6.44 15.03 -5.25
N ALA A 198 6.76 16.19 -4.69
CA ALA A 198 6.59 17.48 -5.37
C ALA A 198 7.42 17.55 -6.66
N TRP A 199 8.63 16.97 -6.65
CA TRP A 199 9.52 16.96 -7.81
C TRP A 199 9.11 15.93 -8.88
N GLN A 200 8.86 14.67 -8.50
CA GLN A 200 8.72 13.54 -9.44
C GLN A 200 7.35 12.85 -9.41
N GLN A 201 6.41 13.34 -8.59
CA GLN A 201 5.06 12.79 -8.45
C GLN A 201 5.08 11.28 -8.14
N PHE A 202 4.27 10.46 -8.82
CA PHE A 202 4.22 9.02 -8.62
C PHE A 202 5.56 8.32 -8.87
N VAL A 203 6.43 8.83 -9.75
CA VAL A 203 7.75 8.24 -10.05
C VAL A 203 8.68 8.27 -8.83
N ALA A 204 8.46 9.16 -7.87
CA ALA A 204 9.23 9.19 -6.62
C ALA A 204 8.90 8.04 -5.65
N ILE A 205 7.74 7.40 -5.76
CA ILE A 205 7.23 6.48 -4.74
C ILE A 205 8.18 5.28 -4.47
N PRO A 206 8.81 4.65 -5.48
CA PRO A 206 9.82 3.62 -5.24
C PRO A 206 10.97 4.09 -4.33
N ILE A 207 11.47 5.30 -4.56
CA ILE A 207 12.55 5.89 -3.76
C ILE A 207 12.05 6.21 -2.35
N ILE A 208 10.82 6.73 -2.22
CA ILE A 208 10.18 7.00 -0.94
C ILE A 208 10.01 5.71 -0.11
N LEU A 209 9.64 4.59 -0.74
CA LEU A 209 9.54 3.30 -0.06
C LEU A 209 10.90 2.82 0.45
N LEU A 210 11.95 2.91 -0.37
CA LEU A 210 13.31 2.55 0.04
C LEU A 210 13.78 3.43 1.20
N LEU A 211 13.50 4.74 1.13
CA LEU A 211 13.79 5.67 2.22
C LEU A 211 13.04 5.30 3.49
N TYR A 212 11.76 4.92 3.40
CA TYR A 212 10.94 4.51 4.54
C TYR A 212 11.50 3.27 5.24
N ILE A 213 11.85 2.24 4.46
CA ILE A 213 12.45 1.01 4.98
C ILE A 213 13.83 1.30 5.59
N GLY A 214 14.69 2.05 4.89
CA GLY A 214 16.02 2.43 5.37
C GLY A 214 15.98 3.22 6.68
N LEU A 215 15.11 4.23 6.76
CA LEU A 215 14.92 5.02 7.98
C LEU A 215 14.30 4.19 9.12
N SER A 216 13.52 3.14 8.81
CA SER A 216 13.03 2.21 9.83
C SER A 216 14.14 1.44 10.51
N PHE A 217 15.14 0.97 9.76
CA PHE A 217 16.32 0.35 10.36
C PHE A 217 17.08 1.31 11.27
N VAL A 218 17.22 2.58 10.87
CA VAL A 218 17.86 3.61 11.71
C VAL A 218 17.03 3.90 12.97
N TYR A 219 15.70 3.96 12.85
CA TYR A 219 14.78 4.23 13.95
C TYR A 219 14.88 3.18 15.06
N PHE A 220 14.88 1.89 14.71
CA PHE A 220 14.96 0.80 15.70
C PHE A 220 16.38 0.47 16.15
N ARG A 221 17.42 1.02 15.51
CA ARG A 221 18.80 0.91 16.01
C ARG A 221 19.09 1.90 17.13
N ASN A 222 18.44 3.06 17.10
CA ASN A 222 18.68 4.17 18.03
C ASN A 222 17.76 4.15 19.26
N ASN A 223 16.77 3.24 19.31
CA ASN A 223 15.83 3.04 20.41
C ASN A 223 16.00 1.62 20.98
#